data_AF-A0A512J392-F1
#
_entry.id   AF-A0A512J392-F1
#
_cell.length_a   1.000
_cell.length_b   1.000
_cell.length_c   1.000
_cell.angle_alpha   90.00
_cell.angle_beta   90.00
_cell.angle_gamma   90.00
#
_symmetry.space_group_name_H-M   'P 1'
#
loop_
_entity.id
_entity.type
_entity.pdbx_description
1 polymer ?
#
loop_
_entity_poly.entity_id
_entity_poly.type
_entity_poly.pdbx_seq_one_letter_code
_entity_poly.pdbx_strand_id
1 'polypeptide(L)'
;MAALVYTRLQDHPRETYFATSGALIVGRIDCISAEAASEQWGWGMSLDIGAQPFRRGGVAASRADAAACLSDAWEQWKVWAGLRDIDAIEG
;
A
#
# COMPACT_ATOMS: atom_id res chain seq x y z
N MET A 1 -16.37 -2.43 -0.55
CA MET A 1 -14.91 -2.30 -0.87
C MET A 1 -14.10 -1.66 0.27
N ALA A 2 -13.05 -2.31 0.76
CA ALA A 2 -12.13 -1.71 1.74
C ALA A 2 -11.08 -0.82 1.04
N ALA A 3 -11.29 0.50 1.07
CA ALA A 3 -10.38 1.48 0.48
C ALA A 3 -9.15 1.72 1.37
N LEU A 4 -8.01 1.96 0.75
CA LEU A 4 -6.79 2.33 1.45
C LEU A 4 -6.82 3.81 1.83
N VAL A 5 -6.53 4.09 3.10
CA VAL A 5 -6.33 5.45 3.61
C VAL A 5 -4.84 5.67 3.80
N TYR A 6 -4.31 6.77 3.27
CA TYR A 6 -2.90 7.13 3.38
C TYR A 6 -2.70 8.24 4.40
N THR A 7 -2.03 7.93 5.52
CA THR A 7 -1.77 8.89 6.59
C THR A 7 -0.30 9.28 6.60
N ARG A 8 -0.01 10.58 6.49
CA ARG A 8 1.36 11.10 6.57
C ARG A 8 1.89 10.98 8.00
N LEU A 9 3.09 10.42 8.16
CA LEU A 9 3.81 10.43 9.43
C LEU A 9 4.35 11.83 9.71
N GLN A 10 3.97 12.37 10.86
CA GLN A 10 4.60 13.57 11.41
C GLN A 10 5.94 13.16 12.03
N ASP A 11 6.90 14.10 12.05
CA ASP A 11 8.22 13.92 12.68
C ASP A 11 9.09 12.78 12.13
N HIS A 12 8.86 12.36 10.89
CA HIS A 12 9.71 11.40 10.18
C HIS A 12 10.74 12.14 9.29
N PRO A 13 12.01 11.72 9.23
CA PRO A 13 13.07 12.43 8.49
C PRO A 13 12.83 12.48 6.97
N ARG A 14 11.96 11.62 6.45
CA ARG A 14 11.52 11.61 5.06
C ARG A 14 10.01 11.67 5.03
N GLU A 15 9.46 12.24 3.96
CA GLU A 15 8.03 12.21 3.73
C GLU A 15 7.58 10.75 3.56
N THR A 16 6.81 10.25 4.53
CA THR A 16 6.38 8.86 4.61
C THR A 16 4.89 8.79 4.92
N TYR A 17 4.20 7.85 4.28
CA TYR A 17 2.78 7.57 4.46
C TYR A 17 2.56 6.13 4.87
N PHE A 18 1.73 5.89 5.88
CA PHE A 18 1.16 4.56 6.13
C PHE A 18 -0.13 4.40 5.33
N ALA A 19 -0.27 3.26 4.66
CA ALA A 19 -1.52 2.82 4.08
C ALA A 19 -2.26 1.95 5.11
N THR A 20 -3.53 2.27 5.38
CA THR A 20 -4.38 1.52 6.30
C THR A 20 -5.68 1.08 5.65
N SER A 21 -6.16 -0.11 6.02
CA SER A 21 -7.52 -0.59 5.74
C SER A 21 -8.19 -0.91 7.08
N GLY A 22 -9.17 -0.11 7.48
CA GLY A 22 -9.71 -0.15 8.85
C GLY A 22 -8.62 0.12 9.89
N ALA A 23 -8.45 -0.78 10.85
CA ALA A 23 -7.41 -0.69 11.89
C ALA A 23 -6.05 -1.29 11.47
N LEU A 24 -5.95 -1.90 10.28
CA LEU A 24 -4.76 -2.60 9.83
C LEU A 24 -3.86 -1.67 9.02
N ILE A 25 -2.58 -1.58 9.38
CA ILE A 25 -1.55 -1.03 8.50
C ILE A 25 -1.21 -2.09 7.45
N VAL A 26 -1.46 -1.78 6.19
CA VAL A 26 -1.26 -2.69 5.06
C VAL A 26 0.05 -2.46 4.32
N GLY A 27 0.62 -1.26 4.43
CA GLY A 27 1.82 -0.90 3.71
C GLY A 27 2.30 0.51 3.99
N ARG A 28 3.34 0.91 3.26
CA ARG A 28 4.00 2.21 3.42
C ARG A 28 4.48 2.75 2.08
N ILE A 29 4.53 4.07 1.98
CA ILE A 29 5.15 4.81 0.89
C ILE A 29 6.18 5.77 1.49
N ASP A 30 7.39 5.79 0.95
CA ASP A 30 8.50 6.65 1.39
C ASP A 30 9.01 7.48 0.22
N CYS A 31 9.17 8.79 0.41
CA CYS A 31 9.92 9.62 -0.52
C CYS A 31 11.42 9.27 -0.42
N ILE A 32 12.01 8.86 -1.53
CA ILE A 32 13.45 8.58 -1.67
C ILE A 32 14.16 9.83 -2.19
N SER A 33 13.59 10.47 -3.21
CA SER A 33 14.04 11.76 -3.76
C SER A 33 12.81 12.62 -4.10
N ALA A 34 12.85 13.90 -3.73
CA ALA A 34 11.81 14.89 -4.04
C ALA A 34 12.24 15.86 -5.17
N GLU A 35 13.42 15.66 -5.75
CA GLU A 35 13.91 16.51 -6.84
C GLU A 35 13.09 16.25 -8.10
N ALA A 36 12.54 17.29 -8.74
CA ALA A 36 11.61 17.13 -9.86
C ALA A 36 12.17 16.31 -11.05
N ALA A 37 13.48 16.34 -11.29
CA ALA A 37 14.12 15.58 -12.37
C ALA A 37 14.47 14.13 -11.99
N SER A 38 14.44 13.79 -10.70
CA SER A 38 14.84 12.49 -10.15
C SER A 38 13.86 11.98 -9.08
N GLU A 39 12.60 12.42 -9.16
CA GLU A 39 11.58 12.12 -8.15
C GLU A 39 11.43 10.60 -8.04
N GLN A 40 11.46 10.11 -6.80
CA GLN A 40 11.50 8.70 -6.55
C GLN A 40 10.81 8.36 -5.24
N TRP A 41 9.90 7.40 -5.31
CA TRP A 41 9.08 6.95 -4.19
C TRP A 41 9.19 5.45 -4.03
N GLY A 42 9.59 5.00 -2.83
CA GLY A 42 9.53 3.60 -2.45
C GLY A 42 8.13 3.25 -1.97
N TRP A 43 7.65 2.06 -2.29
CA TRP A 43 6.40 1.52 -1.75
C TRP A 43 6.58 0.06 -1.36
N GLY A 44 5.80 -0.37 -0.35
CA GLY A 44 5.83 -1.75 0.10
C GLY A 44 4.59 -2.17 0.85
N MET A 45 4.19 -3.41 0.63
CA MET A 45 3.15 -4.15 1.35
C MET A 45 3.76 -5.44 1.89
N SER A 46 3.58 -5.67 3.19
CA SER A 46 3.95 -6.90 3.87
C SER A 46 2.79 -7.28 4.78
N LEU A 47 2.02 -8.28 4.35
CA LEU A 47 0.83 -8.75 5.08
C LEU A 47 0.82 -10.27 5.08
N ASP A 48 1.11 -10.85 6.24
CA ASP A 48 1.27 -12.29 6.39
C ASP A 48 0.12 -12.84 7.25
N ILE A 49 -0.73 -13.69 6.65
CA ILE A 49 -1.80 -14.44 7.34
C ILE A 49 -1.61 -15.94 7.12
N GLY A 50 -0.50 -16.50 7.59
CA GLY A 50 -0.23 -17.94 7.51
C GLY A 50 1.17 -18.29 7.03
N ALA A 51 1.29 -19.45 6.36
CA ALA A 51 2.58 -20.12 6.14
C ALA A 51 3.46 -19.51 5.02
N GLN A 52 2.91 -18.73 4.09
CA GLN A 52 3.69 -18.06 3.05
C GLN A 52 3.51 -16.54 3.14
N PRO A 53 4.61 -15.77 3.16
CA PRO A 53 4.51 -14.32 3.30
C PRO A 53 4.06 -13.66 1.99
N PHE A 54 3.13 -12.71 2.07
CA PHE A 54 2.77 -11.87 0.92
C PHE A 54 3.54 -10.56 0.99
N ARG A 55 4.53 -10.44 0.10
CA ARG A 55 5.40 -9.26 0.01
C ARG A 55 5.39 -8.72 -1.40
N ARG A 56 5.08 -7.43 -1.53
CA ARG A 56 5.15 -6.66 -2.77
C ARG A 56 5.76 -5.30 -2.47
N GLY A 57 6.53 -4.78 -3.40
CA GLY A 57 7.14 -3.47 -3.25
C GLY A 57 8.01 -3.13 -4.43
N GLY A 58 8.43 -1.88 -4.48
CA GLY A 58 9.24 -1.37 -5.57
C GLY A 58 9.44 0.12 -5.43
N VAL A 59 9.82 0.71 -6.56
CA VAL A 59 10.09 2.13 -6.70
C VAL A 59 9.22 2.68 -7.82
N ALA A 60 8.67 3.87 -7.61
CA ALA A 60 7.82 4.58 -8.56
C ALA A 60 8.34 6.01 -8.79
N ALA A 61 7.99 6.58 -9.95
CA ALA A 61 8.42 7.92 -10.36
C ALA A 61 7.67 9.04 -9.64
N SER A 62 6.52 8.75 -9.04
CA SER A 62 5.72 9.73 -8.29
C SER A 62 5.03 9.10 -7.09
N ARG A 63 4.60 9.95 -6.15
CA ARG A 63 3.76 9.52 -5.00
C ARG A 63 2.47 8.85 -5.46
N ALA A 64 1.85 9.38 -6.52
CA ALA A 64 0.60 8.85 -7.05
C ALA A 64 0.79 7.45 -7.63
N ASP A 65 1.88 7.23 -8.37
CA ASP A 65 2.22 5.91 -8.92
C ASP A 65 2.52 4.90 -7.81
N ALA A 66 3.24 5.32 -6.75
CA ALA A 66 3.48 4.49 -5.58
C ALA A 66 2.16 4.08 -4.89
N ALA A 67 1.19 5.00 -4.80
CA ALA A 67 -0.14 4.71 -4.25
C ALA A 67 -0.95 3.76 -5.15
N ALA A 68 -0.87 3.93 -6.47
CA ALA A 68 -1.50 3.04 -7.43
C ALA A 68 -0.93 1.62 -7.35
N CYS A 69 0.40 1.46 -7.32
CA CYS A 69 1.04 0.15 -7.17
C CYS A 69 0.67 -0.53 -5.85
N LEU A 70 0.57 0.24 -4.76
CA LEU A 70 0.16 -0.30 -3.45
C LEU A 70 -1.32 -0.71 -3.44
N SER A 71 -2.18 0.03 -4.14
CA SER A 71 -3.59 -0.32 -4.35
C SER A 71 -3.73 -1.62 -5.17
N ASP A 72 -2.96 -1.78 -6.24
CA ASP A 72 -2.94 -3.02 -7.04
C ASP A 72 -2.44 -4.22 -6.21
N ALA A 73 -1.42 -4.01 -5.37
CA ALA A 73 -0.93 -5.05 -4.46
C ALA A 73 -1.97 -5.43 -3.41
N TRP A 74 -2.80 -4.49 -2.96
CA TRP A 74 -3.91 -4.75 -2.04
C TRP A 74 -4.98 -5.64 -2.67
N GLU A 75 -5.37 -5.37 -3.91
CA GLU A 75 -6.31 -6.21 -4.65
C GLU A 75 -5.77 -7.65 -4.83
N GLN A 76 -4.49 -7.77 -5.19
CA GLN A 76 -3.82 -9.08 -5.26
C GLN A 76 -3.78 -9.79 -3.91
N TRP A 77 -3.53 -9.06 -2.82
CA TRP A 77 -3.50 -9.63 -1.48
C TRP A 77 -4.88 -10.16 -1.08
N LYS A 78 -5.97 -9.43 -1.33
CA LYS A 78 -7.33 -9.91 -1.03
C LYS A 78 -7.64 -11.22 -1.74
N VAL A 79 -7.28 -11.32 -3.02
CA VAL A 79 -7.42 -12.56 -3.81
C VAL A 79 -6.58 -13.69 -3.22
N TRP A 80 -5.31 -13.42 -2.91
CA TRP A 80 -4.40 -14.40 -2.30
C TRP A 80 -4.90 -14.89 -0.92
N ALA A 81 -5.46 -13.99 -0.13
CA ALA A 81 -6.04 -14.25 1.18
C ALA A 81 -7.38 -15.01 1.11
N GLY A 82 -7.92 -15.27 -0.08
CA GLY A 82 -9.23 -15.88 -0.27
C GLY A 82 -10.39 -14.99 0.19
N LEU A 83 -10.16 -13.70 0.38
CA LEU A 83 -11.20 -12.73 0.73
C LEU A 83 -12.02 -12.42 -0.51
N ARG A 84 -13.35 -12.52 -0.39
CA ARG A 84 -14.29 -12.02 -1.39
C ARG A 84 -14.94 -10.76 -0.85
N ASP A 85 -15.17 -9.77 -1.72
CA ASP A 85 -15.96 -8.61 -1.35
C ASP A 85 -17.38 -9.06 -0.95
N ILE A 86 -17.85 -8.60 0.21
CA ILE A 86 -19.13 -8.99 0.80
C ILE A 86 -20.33 -8.41 0.01
N ASP A 87 -20.08 -7.47 -0.91
CA ASP A 87 -21.10 -6.86 -1.78
C ASP A 87 -21.81 -7.87 -2.73
N ALA A 88 -21.38 -9.15 -2.76
CA ALA A 88 -22.03 -10.22 -3.52
C ALA A 88 -23.02 -11.09 -2.70
N ILE A 89 -23.29 -10.77 -1.43
CA ILE A 89 -24.16 -11.58 -0.53
C ILE A 89 -25.52 -10.89 -0.26
N GLU A 90 -25.88 -9.85 -1.03
CA GLU A 90 -27.27 -9.38 -1.10
C GLU A 90 -27.88 -9.82 -2.43
N GLY A 91 -28.39 -11.07 -2.46
CA GLY A 91 -29.12 -11.66 -3.57
C GLY A 91 -29.88 -12.91 -3.15
#